data_AF-M0EAG1-F1
#
_entry.id   AF-M0EAG1-F1
#
_cell.length_a   1.000
_cell.length_b   1.000
_cell.length_c   1.000
_cell.angle_alpha   90.00
_cell.angle_beta   90.00
_cell.angle_gamma   90.00
#
_symmetry.space_group_name_H-M   'P 1'
#
loop_
_entity.id
_entity.type
_entity.pdbx_description
1 polymer ?
#
loop_
_entity_poly.entity_id
_entity_poly.type
_entity_poly.pdbx_seq_one_letter_code
_entity_poly.pdbx_strand_id
1 'polypeptide(L)'
;MPDIMDLATDYASMDFTDYPSPELTETPSGEIEWESSLDELLGDLVGAFADVLLPAMIQAELDEQQKLIESRDYCSTIIRQAAFVESLLQWAIIEEIESYREADLSNSEQNVIEQMGNEPKVYMANALGLLTDSEYEAYTKLMGTRNDVAHNWWMTFSDEEQEHFEHVAERVYQTLEAVQEDIDFS
;
A
#
# COMPACT_ATOMS: atom_id res chain seq x y z
N MET A 1 28.65 -37.16 41.72
CA MET A 1 29.46 -38.26 41.16
C MET A 1 28.59 -39.50 41.12
N PRO A 2 28.54 -40.34 40.06
CA PRO A 2 29.24 -40.38 38.74
C PRO A 2 28.27 -39.97 37.59
N ASP A 3 28.57 -39.78 36.30
CA ASP A 3 29.52 -40.30 35.29
C ASP A 3 29.04 -41.54 34.49
N ILE A 4 29.26 -41.48 33.16
CA ILE A 4 29.24 -42.53 32.10
C ILE A 4 27.95 -42.75 31.25
N MET A 5 28.08 -42.42 29.95
CA MET A 5 27.67 -43.13 28.70
C MET A 5 27.45 -42.05 27.63
N ASP A 6 28.39 -41.69 26.74
CA ASP A 6 29.23 -42.45 25.79
C ASP A 6 28.44 -43.46 24.94
N LEU A 7 28.35 -43.15 23.63
CA LEU A 7 28.26 -44.04 22.45
C LEU A 7 27.46 -43.39 21.31
N ALA A 8 28.17 -42.76 20.37
CA ALA A 8 27.74 -42.72 18.98
C ALA A 8 28.98 -42.74 18.09
N THR A 9 29.46 -43.96 17.84
CA THR A 9 30.49 -44.35 16.89
C THR A 9 29.91 -44.27 15.46
N ASP A 10 30.52 -43.42 14.64
CA ASP A 10 31.18 -43.75 13.38
C ASP A 10 30.39 -44.26 12.13
N TYR A 11 30.91 -43.82 10.98
CA TYR A 11 30.62 -44.20 9.57
C TYR A 11 29.35 -43.67 8.88
N ALA A 12 29.54 -42.76 7.91
CA ALA A 12 29.67 -43.17 6.50
C ALA A 12 29.78 -41.94 5.57
N SER A 13 30.89 -41.88 4.84
CA SER A 13 31.01 -41.13 3.59
C SER A 13 29.97 -41.63 2.59
N MET A 14 29.07 -40.76 2.13
CA MET A 14 28.33 -40.96 0.89
C MET A 14 28.52 -39.74 0.01
N ASP A 15 29.36 -39.97 -1.01
CA ASP A 15 29.54 -39.18 -2.21
C ASP A 15 28.20 -39.03 -2.94
N PHE A 16 27.85 -37.80 -3.31
CA PHE A 16 26.69 -37.50 -4.16
C PHE A 16 27.08 -36.45 -5.20
N THR A 17 28.20 -36.66 -5.89
CA THR A 17 28.42 -36.07 -7.21
C THR A 17 27.56 -36.81 -8.24
N ASP A 18 26.27 -36.49 -8.32
CA ASP A 18 25.49 -36.77 -9.53
C ASP A 18 24.18 -35.93 -9.54
N TYR A 19 24.30 -34.67 -9.94
CA TYR A 19 23.17 -33.91 -10.47
C TYR A 19 23.60 -33.29 -11.80
N PRO A 20 22.98 -33.65 -12.93
CA PRO A 20 23.27 -32.98 -14.20
C PRO A 20 22.80 -31.53 -14.13
N SER A 21 23.71 -30.59 -14.40
CA SER A 21 23.37 -29.18 -14.63
C SER A 21 22.42 -29.08 -15.84
N PRO A 22 21.29 -28.37 -15.74
CA PRO A 22 20.54 -28.01 -16.92
C PRO A 22 21.39 -27.03 -17.75
N GLU A 23 21.71 -27.42 -18.98
CA GLU A 23 22.26 -26.52 -19.98
C GLU A 23 21.29 -25.35 -20.18
N LEU A 24 21.76 -24.13 -19.95
CA LEU A 24 21.08 -22.90 -20.34
C LEU A 24 21.10 -22.85 -21.88
N THR A 25 20.08 -23.43 -22.50
CA THR A 25 19.75 -23.12 -23.89
C THR A 25 19.31 -21.67 -23.97
N GLU A 26 20.04 -20.87 -24.75
CA GLU A 26 19.66 -19.51 -25.13
C GLU A 26 18.25 -19.49 -25.72
N THR A 27 17.35 -18.75 -25.07
CA THR A 27 16.04 -18.41 -25.64
C THR A 27 16.22 -17.23 -26.60
N PRO A 28 15.66 -17.25 -27.81
CA PRO A 28 15.87 -16.18 -28.78
C PRO A 28 15.19 -14.88 -28.33
N SER A 29 15.91 -13.78 -28.53
CA SER A 29 15.49 -12.38 -28.34
C SER A 29 14.18 -12.08 -29.08
N GLY A 30 13.06 -12.15 -28.36
CA GLY A 30 11.73 -11.82 -28.87
C GLY A 30 10.92 -10.92 -27.93
N GLU A 31 11.58 -10.24 -26.98
CA GLU A 31 10.91 -9.46 -25.91
C GLU A 31 10.63 -7.99 -26.27
N ILE A 32 10.98 -7.48 -27.46
CA ILE A 32 11.07 -6.00 -27.64
C ILE A 32 9.83 -5.34 -28.27
N GLU A 33 8.86 -6.08 -28.83
CA GLU A 33 7.69 -5.45 -29.50
C GLU A 33 6.38 -5.49 -28.69
N TRP A 34 6.24 -6.38 -27.70
CA TRP A 34 5.01 -6.47 -26.89
C TRP A 34 5.00 -5.55 -25.67
N GLU A 35 6.16 -5.26 -25.09
CA GLU A 35 6.28 -4.35 -23.94
C GLU A 35 6.00 -2.89 -24.35
N SER A 36 6.52 -2.48 -25.50
CA SER A 36 6.27 -1.14 -26.05
C SER A 36 4.81 -0.92 -26.47
N SER A 37 4.13 -1.95 -26.96
CA SER A 37 2.71 -1.88 -27.34
C SER A 37 1.75 -2.06 -26.14
N LEU A 38 2.23 -2.58 -25.01
CA LEU A 38 1.53 -2.56 -23.73
C LEU A 38 1.73 -1.24 -22.98
N ASP A 39 2.91 -0.63 -23.02
CA ASP A 39 3.18 0.70 -22.43
C ASP A 39 2.39 1.81 -23.13
N GLU A 40 2.27 1.78 -24.46
CA GLU A 40 1.48 2.77 -25.21
C GLU A 40 -0.04 2.58 -24.95
N LEU A 41 -0.47 1.32 -24.80
CA LEU A 41 -1.87 0.97 -24.52
C LEU A 41 -2.24 1.20 -23.04
N LEU A 42 -1.29 1.05 -22.12
CA LEU A 42 -1.44 1.41 -20.71
C LEU A 42 -1.30 2.91 -20.49
N GLY A 43 -0.49 3.65 -21.25
CA GLY A 43 -0.41 5.12 -21.15
C GLY A 43 -1.73 5.79 -21.53
N ASP A 44 -2.34 5.39 -22.64
CA ASP A 44 -3.67 5.88 -23.06
C ASP A 44 -4.80 5.34 -22.17
N LEU A 45 -4.66 4.10 -21.66
CA LEU A 45 -5.64 3.50 -20.75
C LEU A 45 -5.55 4.11 -19.35
N VAL A 46 -4.36 4.44 -18.82
CA VAL A 46 -4.16 5.08 -17.52
C VAL A 46 -4.70 6.51 -17.53
N GLY A 47 -4.57 7.24 -18.65
CA GLY A 47 -5.27 8.52 -18.82
C GLY A 47 -6.79 8.39 -18.76
N ALA A 48 -7.38 7.44 -19.52
CA ALA A 48 -8.83 7.19 -19.47
C ALA A 48 -9.30 6.50 -18.16
N PHE A 49 -8.41 5.78 -17.47
CA PHE A 49 -8.65 5.12 -16.19
C PHE A 49 -8.60 6.12 -15.04
N ALA A 50 -7.68 7.09 -15.09
CA ALA A 50 -7.62 8.22 -14.17
C ALA A 50 -8.82 9.15 -14.33
N ASP A 51 -9.26 9.42 -15.56
CA ASP A 51 -10.37 10.36 -15.82
C ASP A 51 -11.77 9.78 -15.54
N VAL A 52 -11.96 8.45 -15.60
CA VAL A 52 -13.30 7.83 -15.49
C VAL A 52 -13.40 6.76 -14.41
N LEU A 53 -12.38 5.92 -14.24
CA LEU A 53 -12.44 4.80 -13.30
C LEU A 53 -11.99 5.18 -11.89
N LEU A 54 -11.01 6.08 -11.76
CA LEU A 54 -10.53 6.55 -10.46
C LEU A 54 -11.62 7.29 -9.67
N PRO A 55 -12.41 8.22 -10.24
CA PRO A 55 -13.52 8.86 -9.52
C PRO A 55 -14.60 7.85 -9.11
N ALA A 56 -14.92 6.89 -9.98
CA ALA A 56 -15.90 5.85 -9.69
C ALA A 56 -15.41 4.87 -8.59
N MET A 57 -14.11 4.56 -8.56
CA MET A 57 -13.49 3.75 -7.51
C MET A 57 -13.43 4.51 -6.18
N ILE A 58 -13.11 5.81 -6.20
CA ILE A 58 -13.15 6.68 -5.03
C ILE A 58 -14.59 6.74 -4.48
N GLN A 59 -15.60 6.97 -5.33
CA GLN A 59 -17.00 6.97 -4.90
C GLN A 59 -17.42 5.64 -4.29
N ALA A 60 -17.12 4.53 -4.95
CA ALA A 60 -17.49 3.20 -4.45
C ALA A 60 -16.82 2.91 -3.11
N GLU A 61 -15.58 3.38 -2.92
CA GLU A 61 -14.88 3.24 -1.66
C GLU A 61 -15.48 4.11 -0.55
N LEU A 62 -15.83 5.37 -0.85
CA LEU A 62 -16.53 6.25 0.08
C LEU A 62 -17.89 5.68 0.48
N ASP A 63 -18.68 5.16 -0.46
CA ASP A 63 -19.96 4.51 -0.18
C ASP A 63 -19.81 3.33 0.80
N GLU A 64 -18.74 2.53 0.67
CA GLU A 64 -18.45 1.43 1.59
C GLU A 64 -17.98 1.91 2.96
N GLN A 65 -17.14 2.95 3.01
CA GLN A 65 -16.73 3.56 4.28
C GLN A 65 -17.92 4.18 5.02
N GLN A 66 -18.83 4.84 4.31
CA GLN A 66 -20.04 5.42 4.89
C GLN A 66 -20.91 4.34 5.56
N LYS A 67 -21.10 3.19 4.91
CA LYS A 67 -21.86 2.06 5.50
C LYS A 67 -21.20 1.56 6.79
N LEU A 68 -19.87 1.49 6.83
CA LEU A 68 -19.14 1.05 8.03
C LEU A 68 -19.28 2.08 9.17
N ILE A 69 -19.18 3.37 8.86
CA ILE A 69 -19.42 4.48 9.82
C ILE A 69 -20.85 4.43 10.36
N GLU A 70 -21.86 4.29 9.50
CA GLU A 70 -23.28 4.20 9.90
C GLU A 70 -23.57 2.98 10.78
N SER A 71 -22.87 1.87 10.53
CA SER A 71 -22.95 0.65 11.35
C SER A 71 -22.09 0.70 12.62
N ARG A 72 -21.34 1.79 12.82
CA ARG A 72 -20.39 2.00 13.93
C ARG A 72 -19.26 0.98 14.00
N ASP A 73 -18.89 0.40 12.86
CA ASP A 73 -17.74 -0.51 12.76
C ASP A 73 -16.45 0.28 12.48
N TYR A 74 -16.07 1.15 13.43
CA TYR A 74 -14.97 2.09 13.24
C TYR A 74 -13.61 1.40 13.10
N CYS A 75 -13.41 0.23 13.70
CA CYS A 75 -12.18 -0.54 13.52
C CYS A 75 -12.01 -0.97 12.07
N SER A 76 -13.05 -1.55 11.46
CA SER A 76 -13.03 -1.90 10.04
C SER A 76 -12.87 -0.66 9.16
N THR A 77 -13.57 0.44 9.49
CA THR A 77 -13.42 1.71 8.78
C THR A 77 -11.98 2.20 8.78
N ILE A 78 -11.32 2.25 9.94
CA ILE A 78 -9.95 2.75 10.09
C ILE A 78 -8.96 1.90 9.27
N ILE A 79 -9.06 0.56 9.33
CA ILE A 79 -8.18 -0.31 8.54
C ILE A 79 -8.39 -0.07 7.04
N ARG A 80 -9.64 0.05 6.62
CA ARG A 80 -10.00 0.25 5.21
C ARG A 80 -9.53 1.61 4.70
N GLN A 81 -9.83 2.68 5.44
CA GLN A 81 -9.38 4.04 5.16
C GLN A 81 -7.86 4.12 5.07
N ALA A 82 -7.14 3.50 6.00
CA ALA A 82 -5.68 3.52 5.98
C ALA A 82 -5.11 2.85 4.73
N ALA A 83 -5.65 1.70 4.32
CA ALA A 83 -5.22 1.01 3.11
C ALA A 83 -5.53 1.82 1.83
N PHE A 84 -6.70 2.46 1.81
CA PHE A 84 -7.10 3.30 0.69
C PHE A 84 -6.23 4.56 0.57
N VAL A 85 -6.07 5.32 1.66
CA VAL A 85 -5.20 6.50 1.71
C VAL A 85 -3.76 6.12 1.38
N GLU A 86 -3.26 4.99 1.88
CA GLU A 86 -1.92 4.51 1.54
C GLU A 86 -1.73 4.31 0.03
N SER A 87 -2.73 3.73 -0.64
CA SER A 87 -2.70 3.50 -2.09
C SER A 87 -2.75 4.80 -2.88
N LEU A 88 -3.61 5.74 -2.46
CA LEU A 88 -3.70 7.07 -3.07
C LEU A 88 -2.38 7.84 -2.95
N LEU A 89 -1.80 7.88 -1.74
CA LEU A 89 -0.55 8.58 -1.51
C LEU A 89 0.61 7.95 -2.27
N GLN A 90 0.66 6.61 -2.36
CA GLN A 90 1.67 5.93 -3.16
C GLN A 90 1.61 6.38 -4.62
N TRP A 91 0.42 6.37 -5.22
CA TRP A 91 0.23 6.79 -6.59
C TRP A 91 0.62 8.26 -6.80
N ALA A 92 0.13 9.17 -5.94
CA ALA A 92 0.44 10.60 -6.03
C ALA A 92 1.93 10.90 -5.83
N ILE A 93 2.63 10.18 -4.95
CA ILE A 93 4.07 10.33 -4.74
C ILE A 93 4.85 9.90 -5.99
N ILE A 94 4.46 8.78 -6.62
CA ILE A 94 5.10 8.30 -7.86
C ILE A 94 4.93 9.35 -8.96
N GLU A 95 3.69 9.78 -9.20
CA GLU A 95 3.36 10.76 -10.24
C GLU A 95 4.13 12.08 -10.04
N GLU A 96 4.17 12.60 -8.81
CA GLU A 96 4.86 13.85 -8.51
C GLU A 96 6.39 13.73 -8.72
N ILE A 97 7.00 12.60 -8.36
CA ILE A 97 8.43 12.38 -8.59
C ILE A 97 8.75 12.24 -10.09
N GLU A 98 7.93 11.52 -10.83
CA GLU A 98 8.06 11.35 -12.29
C GLU A 98 7.91 12.68 -13.01
N SER A 99 6.95 13.51 -12.58
CA SER A 99 6.75 14.89 -13.02
C SER A 99 8.01 15.74 -12.79
N TYR A 100 8.59 15.73 -11.58
CA TYR A 100 9.83 16.47 -11.29
C TYR A 100 11.04 15.98 -12.09
N ARG A 101 11.10 14.68 -12.41
CA ARG A 101 12.19 14.09 -13.19
C ARG A 101 11.99 14.21 -14.69
N GLU A 102 10.79 14.54 -15.15
CA GLU A 102 10.36 14.45 -16.54
C GLU A 102 10.62 13.05 -17.13
N ALA A 103 10.55 12.00 -16.29
CA ALA A 103 10.83 10.62 -16.67
C ALA A 103 10.24 9.64 -15.67
N ASP A 104 9.76 8.51 -16.18
CA ASP A 104 9.20 7.44 -15.39
C ASP A 104 10.22 6.85 -14.40
N LEU A 105 9.74 6.43 -13.24
CA LEU A 105 10.52 5.70 -12.25
C LEU A 105 10.69 4.27 -12.73
N SER A 106 11.89 3.72 -12.53
CA SER A 106 12.10 2.28 -12.72
C SER A 106 11.28 1.48 -11.71
N ASN A 107 10.95 0.23 -12.05
CA ASN A 107 10.27 -0.70 -11.13
C ASN A 107 10.96 -0.79 -9.75
N SER A 108 12.30 -0.68 -9.71
CA SER A 108 13.05 -0.70 -8.46
C SER A 108 12.81 0.53 -7.60
N GLU A 109 12.61 1.69 -8.21
CA GLU A 109 12.33 2.97 -7.53
C GLU A 109 10.88 3.05 -7.08
N GLN A 110 9.93 2.62 -7.93
CA GLN A 110 8.52 2.50 -7.54
C GLN A 110 8.35 1.54 -6.35
N ASN A 111 9.05 0.40 -6.37
CA ASN A 111 9.01 -0.56 -5.26
C ASN A 111 9.56 0.01 -3.93
N VAL A 112 10.47 1.00 -3.96
CA VAL A 112 10.91 1.68 -2.72
C VAL A 112 9.76 2.49 -2.11
N ILE A 113 8.93 3.12 -2.94
CA ILE A 113 7.76 3.88 -2.52
C ILE A 113 6.65 2.93 -2.04
N GLU A 114 6.44 1.81 -2.74
CA GLU A 114 5.48 0.77 -2.34
C GLU A 114 5.78 0.19 -0.95
N GLN A 115 7.04 -0.16 -0.70
CA GLN A 115 7.50 -0.75 0.55
C GLN A 115 7.63 0.26 1.70
N MET A 116 7.40 1.54 1.42
CA MET A 116 7.38 2.58 2.43
C MET A 116 6.21 2.32 3.41
N GLY A 117 6.47 2.40 4.71
CA GLY A 117 5.42 2.29 5.71
C GLY A 117 4.41 3.44 5.63
N ASN A 118 3.22 3.24 6.20
CA ASN A 118 2.09 4.15 6.06
C ASN A 118 2.37 5.56 6.60
N GLU A 119 2.98 5.69 7.78
CA GLU A 119 3.38 6.99 8.34
C GLU A 119 4.43 7.70 7.47
N PRO A 120 5.56 7.05 7.09
CA PRO A 120 6.50 7.64 6.15
C PRO A 120 5.89 8.09 4.82
N LYS A 121 4.89 7.36 4.27
CA LYS A 121 4.18 7.78 3.04
C LYS A 121 3.47 9.12 3.24
N VAL A 122 2.76 9.32 4.36
CA VAL A 122 2.12 10.60 4.69
C VAL A 122 3.15 11.73 4.77
N TYR A 123 4.29 11.47 5.41
CA TYR A 123 5.36 12.48 5.56
C TYR A 123 6.01 12.84 4.22
N MET A 124 6.22 11.85 3.36
CA MET A 124 6.75 12.07 2.01
C MET A 124 5.78 12.89 1.16
N ALA A 125 4.49 12.52 1.14
CA ALA A 125 3.47 13.26 0.40
C ALA A 125 3.39 14.74 0.85
N ASN A 126 3.43 14.98 2.16
CA ASN A 126 3.46 16.35 2.68
C ASN A 126 4.75 17.10 2.30
N ALA A 127 5.91 16.44 2.34
CA ALA A 127 7.19 17.04 1.95
C ALA A 127 7.24 17.41 0.46
N LEU A 128 6.50 16.68 -0.38
CA LEU A 128 6.31 16.98 -1.80
C LEU A 128 5.24 18.06 -2.05
N GLY A 129 4.52 18.51 -1.01
CA GLY A 129 3.47 19.52 -1.15
C GLY A 129 2.14 18.97 -1.68
N LEU A 130 1.95 17.66 -1.65
CA LEU A 130 0.73 16.98 -2.12
C LEU A 130 -0.44 17.06 -1.14
N LEU A 131 -0.17 17.50 0.09
CA LEU A 131 -1.17 17.57 1.17
C LEU A 131 -1.29 18.99 1.69
N THR A 132 -2.51 19.40 1.96
CA THR A 132 -2.84 20.53 2.82
C THR A 132 -2.55 20.17 4.28
N ASP A 133 -2.38 21.19 5.15
CA ASP A 133 -2.22 20.99 6.60
C ASP A 133 -3.35 20.14 7.21
N SER A 134 -4.58 20.32 6.69
CA SER A 134 -5.78 19.60 7.12
C SER A 134 -5.72 18.11 6.79
N GLU A 135 -5.34 17.77 5.55
CA GLU A 135 -5.18 16.38 5.10
C GLU A 135 -4.01 15.71 5.83
N TYR A 136 -2.90 16.42 5.96
CA TYR A 136 -1.74 15.95 6.68
C TYR A 136 -2.06 15.57 8.13
N GLU A 137 -2.80 16.42 8.85
CA GLU A 137 -3.24 16.14 10.21
C GLU A 137 -4.17 14.91 10.26
N ALA A 138 -5.17 14.84 9.36
CA ALA A 138 -6.13 13.74 9.31
C ALA A 138 -5.44 12.40 9.02
N TYR A 139 -4.58 12.34 8.00
CA TYR A 139 -3.89 11.12 7.61
C TYR A 139 -2.83 10.70 8.62
N THR A 140 -2.14 11.64 9.27
CA THR A 140 -1.22 11.29 10.37
C THR A 140 -1.95 10.63 11.53
N LYS A 141 -3.11 11.18 11.94
CA LYS A 141 -3.94 10.57 13.00
C LYS A 141 -4.49 9.21 12.59
N LEU A 142 -4.90 9.06 11.33
CA LEU A 142 -5.35 7.77 10.77
C LEU A 142 -4.28 6.70 10.88
N MET A 143 -3.04 6.98 10.44
CA MET A 143 -1.98 5.97 10.44
C MET A 143 -1.56 5.57 11.87
N GLY A 144 -1.54 6.52 12.80
CA GLY A 144 -1.35 6.22 14.23
C GLY A 144 -2.46 5.33 14.78
N THR A 145 -3.72 5.71 14.54
CA THR A 145 -4.89 4.97 15.05
C THR A 145 -5.01 3.59 14.41
N ARG A 146 -4.68 3.44 13.13
CA ARG A 146 -4.63 2.15 12.43
C ARG A 146 -3.65 1.19 13.11
N ASN A 147 -2.50 1.67 13.55
CA ASN A 147 -1.54 0.83 14.26
C ASN A 147 -2.10 0.34 15.59
N ASP A 148 -2.85 1.17 16.31
CA ASP A 148 -3.52 0.76 17.55
C ASP A 148 -4.61 -0.29 17.28
N VAL A 149 -5.47 -0.08 16.27
CA VAL A 149 -6.51 -1.04 15.87
C VAL A 149 -5.89 -2.36 15.40
N ALA A 150 -4.89 -2.31 14.52
CA ALA A 150 -4.27 -3.50 13.96
C ALA A 150 -3.53 -4.34 15.01
N HIS A 151 -2.95 -3.72 16.04
CA HIS A 151 -2.26 -4.43 17.11
C HIS A 151 -3.17 -4.83 18.28
N ASN A 152 -4.40 -4.32 18.37
CA ASN A 152 -5.32 -4.62 19.47
C ASN A 152 -6.68 -5.13 19.00
N TRP A 153 -6.79 -5.62 17.76
CA TRP A 153 -8.06 -6.04 17.13
C TRP A 153 -8.86 -7.09 17.92
N TRP A 154 -8.21 -7.85 18.80
CA TRP A 154 -8.85 -8.87 19.64
C TRP A 154 -9.35 -8.34 20.99
N MET A 155 -9.10 -7.08 21.33
CA MET A 155 -9.49 -6.47 22.60
C MET A 155 -10.86 -5.79 22.50
N THR A 156 -11.53 -5.68 23.64
CA THR A 156 -12.72 -4.82 23.75
C THR A 156 -12.25 -3.40 24.05
N PHE A 157 -12.56 -2.48 23.14
CA PHE A 157 -12.26 -1.06 23.30
C PHE A 157 -13.24 -0.40 24.27
N SER A 158 -12.73 0.55 25.05
CA SER A 158 -13.51 1.42 25.91
C SER A 158 -14.36 2.41 25.10
N ASP A 159 -15.35 3.02 25.76
CA ASP A 159 -16.21 4.03 25.13
C ASP A 159 -15.38 5.23 24.63
N GLU A 160 -14.31 5.60 25.36
CA GLU A 160 -13.39 6.68 24.98
C GLU A 160 -12.58 6.33 23.73
N GLU A 161 -12.10 5.08 23.62
CA GLU A 161 -11.42 4.60 22.42
C GLU A 161 -12.37 4.54 21.21
N GLN A 162 -13.62 4.13 21.43
CA GLN A 162 -14.64 4.12 20.38
C GLN A 162 -14.97 5.54 19.90
N GLU A 163 -15.13 6.50 20.80
CA GLU A 163 -15.35 7.92 20.45
C GLU A 163 -14.15 8.51 19.70
N HIS A 164 -12.92 8.14 20.09
CA HIS A 164 -11.72 8.51 19.35
C HIS A 164 -11.71 7.91 17.93
N PHE A 165 -12.06 6.63 17.79
CA PHE A 165 -12.13 5.97 16.49
C PHE A 165 -13.21 6.54 15.57
N GLU A 166 -14.38 6.86 16.12
CA GLU A 166 -15.45 7.58 15.44
C GLU A 166 -14.94 8.91 14.90
N HIS A 167 -14.32 9.72 15.76
CA HIS A 167 -13.81 11.03 15.37
C HIS A 167 -12.75 10.95 14.25
N VAL A 168 -11.82 9.99 14.33
CA VAL A 168 -10.81 9.78 13.29
C VAL A 168 -11.46 9.32 11.99
N ALA A 169 -12.37 8.35 12.04
CA ALA A 169 -13.02 7.78 10.88
C ALA A 169 -13.87 8.80 10.11
N GLU A 170 -14.68 9.58 10.83
CA GLU A 170 -15.50 10.63 10.22
C GLU A 170 -14.64 11.76 9.64
N ARG A 171 -13.58 12.15 10.35
CA ARG A 171 -12.69 13.23 9.87
C ARG A 171 -12.01 12.84 8.57
N VAL A 172 -11.49 11.62 8.47
CA VAL A 172 -10.84 11.12 7.24
C VAL A 172 -11.85 10.99 6.11
N TYR A 173 -13.05 10.48 6.40
CA TYR A 173 -14.12 10.37 5.41
C TYR A 173 -14.45 11.75 4.80
N GLN A 174 -14.66 12.76 5.65
CA GLN A 174 -14.92 14.14 5.20
C GLN A 174 -13.75 14.73 4.39
N THR A 175 -12.51 14.39 4.74
CA THR A 175 -11.34 14.80 3.97
C THR A 175 -11.34 14.18 2.58
N LEU A 176 -11.61 12.87 2.47
CA LEU A 176 -11.66 12.18 1.18
C LEU A 176 -12.84 12.65 0.32
N GLU A 177 -14.00 12.90 0.92
CA GLU A 177 -15.19 13.44 0.25
C GLU A 177 -14.91 14.84 -0.32
N ALA A 178 -14.27 15.72 0.44
CA ALA A 178 -13.90 17.06 -0.04
C ALA A 178 -12.93 17.03 -1.23
N VAL A 179 -11.94 16.13 -1.21
CA VAL A 179 -11.01 15.94 -2.34
C VAL A 179 -11.75 15.45 -3.58
N GLN A 180 -12.71 14.55 -3.42
CA GLN A 180 -13.51 14.06 -4.54
C GLN A 180 -14.36 15.18 -5.16
N GLU A 181 -15.01 16.01 -4.33
CA GLU A 181 -15.78 17.16 -4.80
C GLU A 181 -14.92 18.13 -5.62
N ASP A 182 -13.66 18.36 -5.23
CA ASP A 182 -12.73 19.22 -5.97
C ASP A 182 -12.31 18.64 -7.34
N ILE A 183 -12.34 17.31 -7.51
CA ILE A 183 -12.01 16.62 -8.77
C ILE A 183 -13.19 16.63 -9.76
N ASP A 184 -14.43 16.64 -9.28
CA ASP A 184 -15.66 16.48 -10.09
C ASP A 184 -16.11 17.76 -10.86
N PHE A 185 -15.29 18.82 -10.88
CA PHE A 185 -15.59 20.12 -11.54
C PHE A 185 -14.73 20.46 -12.78
N SER A 186 -14.03 19.50 -13.39
CA SER A 186 -13.28 19.72 -14.65
C SER A 186 -14.12 19.48 -15.91
#